data_AF-A0A7J4Q344-F1
#
_entry.id   AF-A0A7J4Q344-F1
#
_cell.length_a   1.000
_cell.length_b   1.000
_cell.length_c   1.000
_cell.angle_alpha   90.00
_cell.angle_beta   90.00
_cell.angle_gamma   90.00
#
_symmetry.space_group_name_H-M   'P 1'
#
loop_
_entity.id
_entity.type
_entity.pdbx_description
1 polymer ?
#
loop_
_entity_poly.entity_id
_entity_poly.type
_entity_poly.pdbx_seq_one_letter_code
_entity_poly.pdbx_strand_id
1 'polypeptide(L)'
;MSLLTNFLELIGLGDIGGIDILFAAMAIVGTFLFLIYFALILIGGVADGALGAVGVDIDLEMGAEGVFNMLTIQGLLSFLMMFGIFGLAVNMETQIPTLAILAGTIAGTISMWLIGKVFQMLKSLEVDATVQHDQAIGAQGQVYMTIPPGQSGQVQVEFQSALRTCSAV
;
A
#
# COMPACT_ATOMS: atom_id res chain seq x y z
N MET A 1 16.72 -32.23 -25.40
CA MET A 1 17.06 -30.86 -24.95
C MET A 1 15.85 -30.31 -24.22
N SER A 2 16.04 -29.84 -22.99
CA SER A 2 14.95 -29.53 -22.06
C SER A 2 14.25 -28.22 -22.45
N LEU A 3 12.92 -28.14 -22.28
CA LEU A 3 12.15 -26.90 -22.51
C LEU A 3 12.74 -25.71 -21.73
N LEU A 4 13.35 -26.00 -20.59
CA LEU A 4 14.03 -25.03 -19.73
C LEU A 4 15.26 -24.42 -20.42
N THR A 5 16.04 -25.21 -21.17
CA THR A 5 17.23 -24.74 -21.89
C THR A 5 16.87 -23.83 -23.06
N ASN A 6 15.85 -24.21 -23.84
CA ASN A 6 15.36 -23.38 -24.95
C ASN A 6 14.75 -22.06 -24.46
N PHE A 7 14.08 -22.05 -23.30
CA PHE A 7 13.53 -20.83 -22.71
C PHE A 7 14.63 -19.90 -22.17
N LEU A 8 15.66 -20.44 -21.52
CA LEU A 8 16.84 -19.68 -21.09
C LEU A 8 17.57 -19.05 -22.28
N GLU A 9 17.76 -19.78 -23.37
CA GLU A 9 18.43 -19.29 -24.57
C GLU A 9 17.62 -18.16 -25.25
N LEU A 10 16.29 -18.25 -25.23
CA LEU A 10 15.39 -17.20 -25.73
C LEU A 10 15.37 -15.93 -24.87
N ILE A 11 15.66 -16.05 -23.57
CA ILE A 11 15.80 -14.90 -22.65
C ILE A 11 17.26 -14.37 -22.64
N GLY A 12 18.18 -15.00 -23.39
CA GLY A 12 19.59 -14.58 -23.45
C GLY A 12 20.43 -15.04 -22.26
N LEU A 13 19.95 -16.03 -21.50
CA LEU A 13 20.56 -16.58 -20.28
C LEU A 13 21.26 -17.94 -20.49
N GLY A 14 21.59 -18.29 -21.73
CA GLY A 14 22.10 -19.63 -22.09
C GLY A 14 23.46 -20.02 -21.50
N ASP A 15 24.30 -19.04 -21.13
CA ASP A 15 25.67 -19.25 -20.60
C ASP A 15 25.84 -18.75 -19.14
N ILE A 16 24.72 -18.51 -18.46
CA ILE A 16 24.69 -17.71 -17.25
C ILE A 16 24.66 -18.59 -15.98
N GLY A 17 25.30 -18.11 -14.91
CA GLY A 17 25.47 -18.83 -13.65
C GLY A 17 24.17 -19.15 -12.92
N GLY A 18 24.18 -20.18 -12.06
CA GLY A 18 22.99 -20.61 -11.32
C GLY A 18 22.40 -19.53 -10.38
N ILE A 19 23.20 -18.55 -9.96
CA ILE A 19 22.75 -17.42 -9.13
C ILE A 19 21.89 -16.43 -9.93
N ASP A 20 22.19 -16.22 -11.20
CA ASP A 20 21.41 -15.33 -12.08
C ASP A 20 20.04 -15.92 -12.39
N ILE A 21 19.97 -17.24 -12.55
CA ILE A 21 18.69 -17.95 -12.70
C ILE A 21 17.82 -17.73 -11.45
N LEU A 22 18.42 -17.73 -10.26
CA LEU A 22 17.71 -17.44 -9.02
C LEU A 22 17.18 -16.00 -8.99
N PHE A 23 18.02 -15.01 -9.33
CA PHE A 23 17.59 -13.61 -9.40
C PHE A 23 16.52 -13.37 -10.46
N ALA A 24 16.67 -13.96 -11.66
CA ALA A 24 15.70 -13.87 -12.74
C ALA A 24 14.37 -14.53 -12.36
N ALA A 25 14.40 -15.69 -11.69
CA ALA A 25 13.19 -16.34 -11.19
C ALA A 25 12.47 -15.46 -10.17
N MET A 26 13.20 -14.85 -9.21
CA MET A 26 12.62 -13.93 -8.23
C MET A 26 12.04 -12.68 -8.89
N ALA A 27 12.74 -12.11 -9.89
CA ALA A 27 12.25 -10.95 -10.65
C ALA A 27 10.94 -11.27 -11.39
N ILE A 28 10.90 -12.40 -12.10
CA ILE A 28 9.73 -12.82 -12.88
C ILE A 28 8.54 -13.10 -11.95
N VAL A 29 8.75 -13.90 -10.90
CA VAL A 29 7.70 -14.26 -9.94
C VAL A 29 7.20 -13.02 -9.21
N GLY A 30 8.11 -12.17 -8.72
CA GLY A 30 7.77 -10.92 -8.05
C GLY A 30 7.00 -9.96 -8.95
N THR A 31 7.43 -9.78 -10.21
CA THR A 31 6.74 -8.93 -11.19
C THR A 31 5.35 -9.47 -11.52
N PHE A 32 5.22 -10.79 -11.72
CA PHE A 32 3.95 -11.43 -12.05
C PHE A 32 2.94 -11.30 -10.92
N LEU A 33 3.35 -11.61 -9.68
CA LEU A 33 2.49 -11.48 -8.50
C LEU A 33 2.12 -10.01 -8.23
N PHE A 34 3.06 -9.09 -8.40
CA PHE A 34 2.79 -7.65 -8.26
C PHE A 34 1.79 -7.17 -9.31
N LEU A 35 1.88 -7.62 -10.56
CA LEU A 35 0.92 -7.27 -11.61
C LEU A 35 -0.48 -7.77 -11.30
N ILE A 36 -0.61 -9.03 -10.86
CA ILE A 36 -1.91 -9.58 -10.43
C ILE A 36 -2.45 -8.74 -9.29
N TYR A 37 -1.66 -8.51 -8.26
CA TYR A 37 -2.06 -7.74 -7.10
C TYR A 37 -2.49 -6.31 -7.47
N PHE A 38 -1.71 -5.64 -8.32
CA PHE A 38 -2.03 -4.30 -8.83
C PHE A 38 -3.32 -4.27 -9.64
N ALA A 39 -3.54 -5.26 -10.51
CA ALA A 39 -4.77 -5.41 -11.28
C ALA A 39 -5.99 -5.64 -10.36
N LEU A 40 -5.84 -6.45 -9.31
CA LEU A 40 -6.89 -6.70 -8.32
C LEU A 40 -7.24 -5.43 -7.55
N ILE A 41 -6.26 -4.58 -7.19
CA ILE A 41 -6.55 -3.27 -6.56
C ILE A 41 -7.29 -2.35 -7.53
N LEU A 42 -6.85 -2.24 -8.78
CA LEU A 42 -7.47 -1.36 -9.77
C LEU A 42 -8.91 -1.74 -10.09
N ILE A 43 -9.19 -3.04 -10.23
CA ILE A 43 -10.53 -3.56 -10.53
C ILE A 43 -11.38 -3.60 -9.25
N GLY A 44 -10.77 -3.89 -8.11
CA GLY A 44 -11.44 -4.22 -6.86
C GLY A 44 -11.85 -3.03 -5.99
N GLY A 45 -11.20 -1.85 -6.12
CA GLY A 45 -11.62 -0.57 -5.53
C GLY A 45 -11.67 -0.47 -3.98
N VAL A 46 -12.23 -1.45 -3.26
CA VAL A 46 -12.19 -1.67 -1.81
C VAL A 46 -12.25 -3.18 -1.54
N ALA A 47 -11.07 -3.83 -1.56
CA ALA A 47 -10.68 -4.95 -0.68
C ALA A 47 -11.49 -6.28 -0.58
N ASP A 48 -12.79 -6.37 -0.85
CA ASP A 48 -13.60 -7.52 -0.38
C ASP A 48 -13.63 -8.73 -1.33
N GLY A 49 -13.70 -8.52 -2.66
CA GLY A 49 -13.99 -9.62 -3.60
C GLY A 49 -12.79 -10.31 -4.24
N ALA A 50 -11.63 -9.67 -4.30
CA ALA A 50 -10.53 -10.08 -5.17
C ALA A 50 -9.51 -11.02 -4.50
N LEU A 51 -9.34 -10.91 -3.18
CA LEU A 51 -8.36 -11.70 -2.41
C LEU A 51 -8.93 -13.05 -1.94
N GLY A 52 -10.24 -13.17 -1.75
CA GLY A 52 -10.92 -14.44 -1.47
C GLY A 52 -10.79 -15.49 -2.58
N ALA A 53 -10.55 -15.06 -3.83
CA ALA A 53 -10.33 -15.98 -4.96
C ALA A 53 -8.93 -16.61 -5.00
N VAL A 54 -7.96 -16.06 -4.26
CA VAL A 54 -6.56 -16.51 -4.23
C VAL A 54 -6.26 -17.36 -2.97
N GLY A 55 -7.27 -17.66 -2.16
CA GLY A 55 -7.13 -18.51 -0.97
C GLY A 55 -6.36 -17.86 0.18
N VAL A 56 -6.16 -16.55 0.12
CA VAL A 56 -5.57 -15.77 1.21
C VAL A 56 -6.71 -15.05 1.91
N ASP A 57 -7.17 -15.65 3.01
CA ASP A 57 -8.22 -15.13 3.88
C ASP A 57 -7.66 -13.94 4.68
N ILE A 58 -7.70 -12.75 4.07
CA ILE A 58 -7.42 -11.49 4.76
C ILE A 58 -8.76 -10.83 4.99
N ASP A 59 -9.23 -10.92 6.23
CA ASP A 59 -10.42 -10.26 6.70
C ASP A 59 -10.21 -8.74 6.55
N LEU A 60 -10.85 -8.17 5.55
CA LEU A 60 -10.75 -6.76 5.17
C LEU A 60 -12.00 -6.00 5.64
N GLU A 61 -12.40 -6.23 6.88
CA GLU A 61 -13.13 -5.20 7.61
C GLU A 61 -12.26 -3.93 7.56
N MET A 62 -12.84 -2.79 7.16
CA MET A 62 -12.19 -1.47 7.12
C MET A 62 -11.84 -0.97 8.54
N GLY A 63 -11.03 -1.73 9.26
CA GLY A 63 -10.26 -1.30 10.40
C GLY A 63 -8.84 -0.94 9.97
N ALA A 64 -8.15 -0.18 10.82
CA ALA A 64 -6.76 0.23 10.60
C ALA A 64 -5.83 -0.97 10.28
N GLU A 65 -6.16 -2.17 10.75
CA GLU A 65 -5.41 -3.42 10.57
C GLU A 65 -5.36 -3.91 9.11
N GLY A 66 -6.43 -3.73 8.33
CA GLY A 66 -6.48 -4.12 6.91
C GLY A 66 -5.56 -3.29 6.02
N VAL A 67 -5.43 -1.99 6.31
CA VAL A 67 -4.56 -1.06 5.58
C VAL A 67 -3.08 -1.38 5.84
N PHE A 68 -2.71 -1.73 7.07
CA PHE A 68 -1.34 -2.13 7.40
C PHE A 68 -0.94 -3.47 6.77
N ASN A 69 -1.88 -4.43 6.67
CA ASN A 69 -1.62 -5.71 6.03
C ASN A 69 -1.44 -5.57 4.50
N MET A 70 -2.27 -4.77 3.83
CA MET A 70 -2.09 -4.47 2.39
C MET A 70 -0.73 -3.82 2.10
N LEU A 71 -0.35 -2.86 2.94
CA LEU A 71 0.94 -2.19 2.89
C LEU A 71 2.12 -3.16 3.00
N THR A 72 2.00 -4.16 3.87
CA THR A 72 3.05 -5.13 4.14
C THR A 72 3.22 -6.09 2.96
N ILE A 73 2.12 -6.55 2.36
CA ILE A 73 2.14 -7.43 1.18
C ILE A 73 2.70 -6.68 -0.04
N GLN A 74 2.25 -5.45 -0.29
CA GLN A 74 2.79 -4.62 -1.38
C GLN A 74 4.26 -4.32 -1.21
N GLY A 75 4.67 -3.99 0.01
CA GLY A 75 6.07 -3.74 0.33
C GLY A 75 6.93 -4.97 0.06
N LEU A 76 6.48 -6.17 0.47
CA LEU A 76 7.18 -7.42 0.25
C LEU A 76 7.26 -7.82 -1.23
N LEU A 77 6.17 -7.65 -1.99
CA LEU A 77 6.16 -7.91 -3.43
C LEU A 77 7.09 -6.96 -4.18
N SER A 78 7.08 -5.67 -3.80
CA SER A 78 7.98 -4.65 -4.36
C SER A 78 9.44 -4.95 -4.03
N PHE A 79 9.71 -5.39 -2.80
CA PHE A 79 11.03 -5.87 -2.38
C PHE A 79 11.50 -7.04 -3.25
N LEU A 80 10.67 -8.09 -3.40
CA LEU A 80 11.02 -9.29 -4.15
C LEU A 80 11.33 -8.97 -5.63
N MET A 81 10.51 -8.11 -6.23
CA MET A 81 10.69 -7.65 -7.60
C MET A 81 12.00 -6.88 -7.77
N MET A 82 12.23 -5.84 -6.96
CA MET A 82 13.42 -5.00 -7.08
C MET A 82 14.70 -5.74 -6.66
N PHE A 83 14.63 -6.63 -5.68
CA PHE A 83 15.73 -7.53 -5.33
C PHE A 83 16.12 -8.41 -6.51
N GLY A 84 15.15 -9.03 -7.19
CA GLY A 84 15.42 -9.87 -8.36
C GLY A 84 16.02 -9.09 -9.53
N ILE A 85 15.45 -7.94 -9.88
CA ILE A 85 15.89 -7.13 -11.03
C ILE A 85 17.29 -6.55 -10.77
N PHE A 86 17.51 -5.90 -9.61
CA PHE A 86 18.81 -5.30 -9.30
C PHE A 86 19.87 -6.35 -8.98
N GLY A 87 19.50 -7.45 -8.33
CA GLY A 87 20.40 -8.58 -8.11
C GLY A 87 20.89 -9.18 -9.42
N LEU A 88 19.99 -9.40 -10.38
CA LEU A 88 20.34 -9.87 -11.72
C LEU A 88 21.23 -8.85 -12.44
N ALA A 89 20.81 -7.58 -12.50
CA ALA A 89 21.54 -6.54 -13.22
C ALA A 89 22.98 -6.36 -12.70
N VAL A 90 23.17 -6.32 -11.38
CA VAL A 90 24.50 -6.19 -10.78
C VAL A 90 25.34 -7.45 -10.98
N ASN A 91 24.73 -8.65 -10.92
CA ASN A 91 25.47 -9.88 -11.12
C ASN A 91 25.92 -10.05 -12.58
N MET A 92 25.10 -9.64 -13.56
CA MET A 92 25.48 -9.67 -14.97
C MET A 92 26.66 -8.75 -15.29
N GLU A 93 26.73 -7.57 -14.64
CA GLU A 93 27.81 -6.60 -14.87
C GLU A 93 29.08 -6.92 -14.08
N THR A 94 28.95 -7.31 -12.82
CA THR A 94 30.11 -7.44 -11.92
C THR A 94 30.60 -8.88 -11.77
N GLN A 95 29.76 -9.86 -12.09
CA GLN A 95 30.01 -11.29 -11.89
C GLN A 95 30.41 -11.66 -10.44
N ILE A 96 30.08 -10.79 -9.47
CA ILE A 96 30.35 -10.95 -8.05
C ILE A 96 29.02 -11.14 -7.31
N PRO A 97 28.67 -12.37 -6.90
CA PRO A 97 27.36 -12.68 -6.30
C PRO A 97 27.11 -11.92 -4.99
N THR A 98 28.14 -11.68 -4.19
CA THR A 98 28.02 -10.97 -2.91
C THR A 98 27.62 -9.50 -3.10
N LEU A 99 28.14 -8.86 -4.14
CA LEU A 99 27.80 -7.48 -4.48
C LEU A 99 26.38 -7.39 -5.04
N ALA A 100 25.97 -8.37 -5.84
CA ALA A 100 24.62 -8.50 -6.36
C ALA A 100 23.57 -8.65 -5.25
N ILE A 101 23.82 -9.51 -4.26
CA ILE A 101 22.93 -9.68 -3.09
C ILE A 101 22.81 -8.37 -2.32
N LEU A 102 23.93 -7.66 -2.08
CA LEU A 102 23.91 -6.37 -1.38
C LEU A 102 23.12 -5.32 -2.16
N ALA A 103 23.39 -5.17 -3.46
CA ALA A 103 22.70 -4.21 -4.31
C ALA A 103 21.20 -4.52 -4.39
N GLY A 104 20.83 -5.78 -4.58
CA GLY A 104 19.43 -6.23 -4.58
C GLY A 104 18.74 -5.97 -3.24
N THR A 105 19.42 -6.23 -2.11
CA THR A 105 18.86 -5.98 -0.77
C THR A 105 18.62 -4.49 -0.52
N ILE A 106 19.57 -3.64 -0.91
CA ILE A 106 19.44 -2.19 -0.79
C ILE A 106 18.29 -1.69 -1.67
N ALA A 107 18.25 -2.09 -2.94
CA ALA A 107 17.20 -1.71 -3.88
C ALA A 107 15.81 -2.17 -3.41
N GLY A 108 15.70 -3.43 -2.98
CA GLY A 108 14.46 -3.99 -2.44
C GLY A 108 13.98 -3.24 -1.21
N THR A 109 14.88 -2.93 -0.26
CA THR A 109 14.54 -2.21 0.97
C THR A 109 14.08 -0.78 0.67
N ILE A 110 14.77 -0.08 -0.23
CA ILE A 110 14.38 1.26 -0.69
C ILE A 110 12.99 1.22 -1.33
N SER A 111 12.71 0.21 -2.16
CA SER A 111 11.41 0.04 -2.81
C SER A 111 10.28 -0.19 -1.81
N MET A 112 10.49 -1.08 -0.83
CA MET A 112 9.54 -1.32 0.26
C MET A 112 9.27 -0.03 1.06
N TRP A 113 10.32 0.73 1.38
CA TRP A 113 10.19 2.00 2.08
C TRP A 113 9.44 3.05 1.26
N LEU A 114 9.70 3.14 -0.05
CA LEU A 114 8.98 4.03 -0.97
C LEU A 114 7.49 3.72 -1.00
N ILE A 115 7.09 2.44 -1.10
CA ILE A 115 5.69 2.04 -1.05
C ILE A 115 5.05 2.50 0.27
N GLY A 116 5.71 2.28 1.40
CA GLY A 116 5.21 2.71 2.71
C GLY A 116 4.98 4.23 2.76
N LYS A 117 5.91 4.99 2.20
CA LYS A 117 5.82 6.45 2.13
C LYS A 117 4.68 6.95 1.24
N VAL A 118 4.42 6.28 0.11
CA VAL A 118 3.29 6.60 -0.77
C VAL A 118 1.96 6.47 -0.02
N PHE A 119 1.75 5.39 0.73
CA PHE A 119 0.52 5.23 1.51
C PHE A 119 0.41 6.19 2.68
N GLN A 120 1.51 6.54 3.34
CA GLN A 120 1.48 7.60 4.36
C GLN A 120 1.03 8.93 3.76
N MET A 121 1.48 9.26 2.54
CA MET A 121 1.01 10.43 1.81
C MET A 121 -0.49 10.30 1.51
N LEU A 122 -0.95 9.16 1.01
CA LEU A 122 -2.39 8.95 0.76
C LEU A 122 -3.23 9.11 2.03
N LYS A 123 -2.79 8.53 3.16
CA LYS A 123 -3.45 8.68 4.46
C LYS A 123 -3.43 10.14 4.94
N SER A 124 -2.37 10.89 4.67
CA SER A 124 -2.30 12.30 5.04
C SER A 124 -3.26 13.20 4.25
N LEU A 125 -3.75 12.73 3.09
CA LEU A 125 -4.78 13.40 2.31
C LEU A 125 -6.19 13.03 2.77
N GLU A 126 -6.33 12.00 3.60
CA GLU A 126 -7.58 11.67 4.27
C GLU A 126 -7.82 12.72 5.36
N VAL A 127 -8.87 13.53 5.19
CA VAL A 127 -9.23 14.58 6.14
C VAL A 127 -9.64 13.92 7.44
N ASP A 128 -8.92 14.20 8.53
CA ASP A 128 -9.30 13.81 9.88
C ASP A 128 -10.66 14.47 10.20
N ALA A 129 -11.73 13.69 10.08
CA ALA A 129 -13.10 14.16 10.31
C ALA A 129 -13.46 14.19 11.81
N THR A 130 -12.47 14.03 12.70
CA THR A 130 -12.68 14.06 14.15
C THR A 130 -13.11 15.47 14.59
N VAL A 131 -14.35 15.59 15.06
CA VAL A 131 -14.91 16.85 15.52
C VAL A 131 -14.29 17.23 16.87
N GLN A 132 -13.31 18.12 16.84
CA GLN A 132 -12.74 18.78 18.00
C GLN A 132 -13.72 19.81 18.58
N HIS A 133 -14.53 19.40 19.57
CA HIS A 133 -15.55 20.24 20.21
C HIS A 133 -14.97 21.39 21.07
N ASP A 134 -13.71 21.29 21.50
CA ASP A 134 -12.98 22.34 22.19
C ASP A 134 -12.76 23.59 21.30
N GLN A 135 -12.59 23.40 20.00
CA GLN A 135 -12.52 24.50 19.02
C GLN A 135 -13.87 25.20 18.80
N ALA A 136 -14.98 24.64 19.31
CA ALA A 136 -16.28 25.29 19.28
C ALA A 136 -16.46 26.32 20.42
N ILE A 137 -15.56 26.34 21.42
CA ILE A 137 -15.65 27.26 22.56
C ILE A 137 -15.27 28.68 22.10
N GLY A 138 -16.26 29.57 22.09
CA GLY A 138 -16.10 30.97 21.63
C GLY A 138 -16.49 31.22 20.17
N ALA A 139 -16.87 30.17 19.42
CA ALA A 139 -17.42 30.31 18.08
C ALA A 139 -18.87 30.85 18.12
N GLN A 140 -19.22 31.72 17.17
CA GLN A 140 -20.58 32.22 17.04
C GLN A 140 -21.44 31.20 16.29
N GLY A 141 -22.62 30.88 16.83
CA GLY A 141 -23.55 29.92 16.23
C GLY A 141 -24.97 30.49 16.15
N GLN A 142 -25.79 29.88 15.30
CA GLN A 142 -27.20 30.24 15.13
C GLN A 142 -28.09 29.16 15.75
N VAL A 143 -29.14 29.62 16.45
CA VAL A 143 -30.14 28.72 17.03
C VAL A 143 -30.97 28.11 15.89
N TYR A 144 -30.84 26.81 15.69
CA TYR A 144 -31.53 26.09 14.61
C TYR A 144 -32.95 25.69 15.02
N MET A 145 -33.15 25.39 16.31
CA MET A 145 -34.45 25.01 16.86
C MET A 145 -34.75 25.85 18.10
N THR A 146 -35.99 26.38 18.20
CA THR A 146 -36.44 27.09 19.40
C THR A 146 -36.24 26.21 20.63
N ILE A 147 -35.63 26.76 21.68
CA ILE A 147 -35.32 26.05 22.93
C ILE A 147 -36.33 26.48 24.01
N PRO A 148 -37.32 25.65 24.36
CA PRO A 148 -38.23 25.92 25.47
C PRO A 148 -37.49 25.87 26.82
N PRO A 149 -37.96 26.58 27.85
CA PRO A 149 -37.36 26.52 29.17
C PRO A 149 -37.34 25.07 29.72
N GLY A 150 -36.14 24.56 30.01
CA GLY A 150 -35.92 23.22 30.55
C GLY A 150 -35.84 22.08 29.51
N GLN A 151 -35.76 22.40 28.21
CA GLN A 151 -35.61 21.39 27.15
C GLN A 151 -34.31 21.60 26.36
N SER A 152 -33.76 20.50 25.84
CA SER A 152 -32.62 20.55 24.91
C SER A 152 -33.09 20.97 23.51
N GLY A 153 -32.31 21.82 22.85
CA GLY A 153 -32.48 22.18 21.45
C GLY A 153 -31.23 21.91 20.60
N GLN A 154 -31.21 22.46 19.40
CA GLN A 154 -30.11 22.30 18.46
C GLN A 154 -29.61 23.67 18.01
N VAL A 155 -28.29 23.85 18.02
CA VAL A 155 -27.59 25.04 17.53
C VAL A 155 -26.64 24.64 16.41
N GLN A 156 -26.56 25.43 15.36
CA GLN A 156 -25.53 25.30 14.34
C GLN A 156 -24.36 26.20 14.70
N VAL A 157 -23.19 25.60 14.87
CA VAL A 157 -21.95 26.33 15.14
C VAL A 157 -21.00 26.08 13.97
N GLU A 158 -20.42 27.14 13.45
CA GLU A 158 -19.38 27.05 12.44
C GLU A 158 -18.02 26.97 13.13
N PHE A 159 -17.36 25.81 13.04
CA PHE A 159 -16.01 25.60 13.55
C PHE A 159 -15.30 24.57 12.67
N GLN A 160 -13.96 24.64 12.59
CA GLN A 160 -13.16 23.83 11.66
C GLN A 160 -13.62 23.95 10.19
N SER A 161 -13.97 25.17 9.76
CA SER A 161 -14.41 25.47 8.39
C SER A 161 -15.60 24.62 7.90
N ALA A 162 -16.43 24.13 8.82
CA ALA A 162 -17.65 23.39 8.52
C ALA A 162 -18.79 23.81 9.46
N LEU A 163 -20.01 23.89 8.92
CA LEU A 163 -21.23 24.05 9.71
C LEU A 163 -21.59 22.71 10.36
N ARG A 164 -21.62 22.67 11.69
CA ARG A 164 -21.96 21.47 12.46
C ARG A 164 -23.14 21.77 13.38
N THR A 165 -24.07 20.82 13.48
CA THR A 165 -25.22 20.91 14.39
C THR A 165 -24.86 20.24 15.71
N CYS A 166 -24.94 20.98 16.81
CA CYS A 166 -24.63 20.54 18.16
C CYS A 166 -25.88 20.62 19.03
N SER A 167 -26.00 19.71 20.00
CA SER A 167 -27.04 19.79 21.02
C SER A 167 -26.76 20.95 21.98
N ALA A 168 -27.77 21.77 22.25
CA ALA A 168 -27.74 22.82 23.27
C ALA A 168 -28.73 22.47 24.38
N VAL A 169 -28.36 22.73 25.63
CA VAL A 169 -29.18 22.57 26.85
C VAL A 169 -29.39 23.90 27.53
#